data_AF-A0A838TW91-F1
#
_entry.id   AF-A0A838TW91-F1
#
_cell.length_a   1.000
_cell.length_b   1.000
_cell.length_c   1.000
_cell.angle_alpha   90.00
_cell.angle_beta   90.00
_cell.angle_gamma   90.00
#
_symmetry.space_group_name_H-M   'P 1'
#
loop_
_entity.id
_entity.type
_entity.pdbx_description
1 polymer ?
#
loop_
_entity_poly.entity_id
_entity_poly.type
_entity_poly.pdbx_seq_one_letter_code
_entity_poly.pdbx_strand_id
1 'polypeptide(L)'
;MKTLIKIIEDKLEKFDLEKMASQLIGEIRFLIKNKIIKKTIYSSSYKLIDNKNFEMKLILDNGIPIKQLIGGKDFIEPCISNLINKKCECVFFDIDDVILMSNTKG
;
A
#
# COMPACT_ATOMS: atom_id res chain seq x y z
N MET A 1 3.70 -8.40 -4.36
CA MET A 1 4.18 -7.08 -4.83
C MET A 1 5.13 -6.50 -3.79
N LYS A 2 6.23 -5.92 -4.23
CA LYS A 2 7.19 -5.19 -3.42
C LYS A 2 7.23 -3.73 -3.84
N THR A 3 7.36 -2.79 -2.90
CA THR A 3 7.41 -1.36 -3.20
C THR A 3 8.38 -0.64 -2.28
N LEU A 4 9.18 0.27 -2.84
CA LEU A 4 9.99 1.20 -2.05
C LEU A 4 9.21 2.50 -1.87
N ILE A 5 9.08 2.90 -0.62
CA ILE A 5 8.37 4.10 -0.20
C ILE A 5 9.37 5.06 0.44
N LYS A 6 9.30 6.32 0.03
CA LYS A 6 10.08 7.41 0.59
C LYS A 6 9.18 8.43 1.24
N ILE A 7 9.55 8.83 2.45
CA ILE A 7 8.95 9.95 3.16
C ILE A 7 9.51 11.25 2.59
N ILE A 8 8.60 12.15 2.20
CA ILE A 8 8.92 13.46 1.64
C ILE A 8 9.01 14.47 2.79
N GLU A 9 10.02 15.35 2.72
CA GLU A 9 10.22 16.53 3.58
C GLU A 9 10.49 16.25 5.08
N ASP A 10 10.15 15.06 5.58
CA ASP A 10 10.32 14.65 6.98
C ASP A 10 11.28 13.46 7.16
N LYS A 11 11.64 13.17 8.42
CA LYS A 11 12.31 11.92 8.83
C LYS A 11 11.30 10.97 9.49
N LEU A 12 11.61 9.69 9.40
CA LEU A 12 10.95 8.56 10.05
C LEU A 12 11.38 8.51 11.52
N GLU A 13 11.07 9.56 12.29
CA GLU A 13 11.28 9.57 13.74
C GLU A 13 9.96 9.22 14.44
N LYS A 14 9.97 8.11 15.21
CA LYS A 14 8.85 7.65 16.06
C LYS A 14 7.52 7.37 15.33
N PHE A 15 7.53 6.63 14.23
CA PHE A 15 6.29 6.05 13.67
C PHE A 15 6.30 4.54 13.73
N ASP A 16 5.15 3.98 14.09
CA ASP A 16 4.95 2.55 14.23
C ASP A 16 4.59 1.94 12.86
N LEU A 17 5.63 1.56 12.12
CA LEU A 17 5.49 0.88 10.83
C LEU A 17 4.80 -0.50 10.98
N GLU A 18 4.91 -1.13 12.14
CA GLU A 18 4.25 -2.41 12.43
C GLU A 18 2.74 -2.22 12.54
N LYS A 19 2.30 -1.20 13.27
CA LYS A 19 0.90 -0.80 13.34
C LYS A 19 0.37 -0.40 11.96
N MET A 20 1.10 0.41 11.21
CA MET A 20 0.69 0.79 9.84
C MET A 20 0.55 -0.44 8.94
N ALA A 21 1.53 -1.35 8.94
CA ALA A 21 1.47 -2.56 8.13
C ALA A 21 0.25 -3.42 8.51
N SER A 22 -0.05 -3.52 9.80
CA SER A 22 -1.22 -4.24 10.31
C SER A 22 -2.54 -3.58 9.89
N GLN A 23 -2.62 -2.24 9.92
CA GLN A 23 -3.81 -1.48 9.53
C GLN A 23 -4.10 -1.53 8.02
N LEU A 24 -3.12 -1.87 7.19
CA LEU A 24 -3.33 -2.04 5.75
C LEU A 24 -4.05 -3.34 5.39
N ILE A 25 -4.01 -4.36 6.26
CA ILE A 25 -4.62 -5.66 5.97
C ILE A 25 -6.15 -5.51 6.04
N GLY A 26 -6.84 -5.86 4.96
CA GLY A 26 -8.29 -5.75 4.86
C GLY A 26 -8.77 -5.03 3.61
N GLU A 27 -9.97 -4.45 3.70
CA GLU A 27 -10.63 -3.77 2.59
C GLU A 27 -10.01 -2.40 2.30
N ILE A 28 -9.64 -2.16 1.05
CA ILE A 28 -9.31 -0.85 0.48
C ILE A 28 -10.48 -0.39 -0.38
N ARG A 29 -10.85 0.88 -0.22
CA ARG A 29 -11.85 1.57 -1.06
C ARG A 29 -11.17 2.66 -1.86
N PHE A 30 -11.45 2.76 -3.15
CA PHE A 30 -10.98 3.87 -3.98
C PHE A 30 -11.96 4.19 -5.11
N LEU A 31 -11.84 5.38 -5.70
CA LEU A 31 -12.70 5.80 -6.81
C LEU A 31 -12.10 5.49 -8.18
N ILE A 32 -12.90 4.91 -9.07
CA ILE A 32 -12.66 4.88 -10.52
C ILE A 32 -13.89 5.45 -11.22
N LYS A 33 -13.73 6.54 -11.99
CA LYS A 33 -14.83 7.17 -12.75
C LYS A 33 -16.10 7.38 -11.89
N ASN A 34 -15.93 7.93 -10.69
CA ASN A 34 -16.97 8.17 -9.67
C ASN A 34 -17.66 6.92 -9.11
N LYS A 35 -17.12 5.72 -9.33
CA LYS A 35 -17.59 4.49 -8.68
C LYS A 35 -16.63 4.05 -7.59
N ILE A 36 -17.17 3.70 -6.43
CA ILE A 36 -16.38 3.11 -5.34
C ILE A 36 -16.06 1.67 -5.71
N ILE A 37 -14.77 1.38 -5.80
CA ILE A 37 -14.20 0.05 -5.98
C ILE A 37 -13.70 -0.42 -4.62
N LYS A 38 -13.97 -1.69 -4.31
CA LYS A 38 -13.53 -2.36 -3.09
C LYS A 38 -12.58 -3.48 -3.49
N LYS A 39 -11.45 -3.56 -2.82
CA LYS A 39 -10.38 -4.55 -3.02
C LYS A 39 -9.79 -4.94 -1.68
N THR A 40 -9.00 -6.01 -1.64
CA THR A 40 -8.42 -6.52 -0.40
C THR A 40 -6.90 -6.55 -0.45
N ILE A 41 -6.26 -6.13 0.64
CA ILE A 41 -4.89 -6.50 1.00
C ILE A 41 -4.96 -7.69 1.95
N TYR A 42 -4.39 -8.80 1.53
CA TYR A 42 -4.38 -10.06 2.27
C TYR A 42 -3.19 -10.15 3.24
N SER A 43 -2.07 -9.54 2.89
CA SER A 43 -0.86 -9.55 3.70
C SER A 43 -0.07 -8.26 3.48
N SER A 44 0.54 -7.79 4.56
CA SER A 44 1.38 -6.60 4.57
C SER A 44 2.56 -6.84 5.52
N SER A 45 3.75 -6.52 5.06
CA SER A 45 4.97 -6.53 5.86
C SER A 45 5.88 -5.40 5.41
N TYR A 46 6.79 -4.97 6.28
CA TYR A 46 7.68 -3.86 6.01
C TYR A 46 9.12 -4.20 6.36
N LYS A 47 10.04 -3.46 5.75
CA LYS A 47 11.45 -3.44 6.11
C LYS A 47 11.94 -2.00 6.10
N LEU A 48 12.40 -1.52 7.24
CA LEU A 48 13.05 -0.22 7.32
C LEU A 48 14.38 -0.27 6.56
N ILE A 49 14.63 0.70 5.69
CA ILE A 49 15.88 0.81 4.94
C ILE A 49 16.77 1.88 5.60
N ASP A 50 16.21 3.04 5.85
CA ASP A 50 16.85 4.15 6.57
C ASP A 50 15.78 5.07 7.18
N ASN A 51 16.20 6.26 7.63
CA ASN A 51 15.32 7.24 8.26
C ASN A 51 14.34 7.97 7.32
N LYS A 52 14.32 7.65 6.02
CA LYS A 52 13.39 8.22 5.04
C LYS A 52 12.79 7.17 4.12
N ASN A 53 13.34 5.98 4.08
CA ASN A 53 12.98 4.95 3.15
C ASN A 53 12.59 3.67 3.89
N PHE A 54 11.49 3.07 3.45
CA PHE A 54 11.08 1.75 3.88
C PHE A 54 10.50 0.99 2.70
N GLU A 55 10.71 -0.31 2.70
CA GLU A 55 10.13 -1.22 1.74
C GLU A 55 8.87 -1.84 2.34
N MET A 56 7.88 -2.09 1.50
CA MET A 56 6.76 -2.96 1.87
C MET A 56 6.61 -4.12 0.88
N LYS A 57 6.22 -5.26 1.43
CA LYS A 57 5.79 -6.43 0.67
C LYS A 57 4.32 -6.70 0.96
N LEU A 58 3.53 -6.68 -0.11
CA LEU A 58 2.08 -6.80 -0.06
C LEU A 58 1.60 -7.99 -0.91
N ILE A 59 0.58 -8.69 -0.39
CA ILE A 59 -0.29 -9.57 -1.15
C ILE A 59 -1.64 -8.87 -1.24
N LEU A 60 -2.10 -8.57 -2.44
CA LEU A 60 -3.26 -7.72 -2.66
C LEU A 60 -3.97 -8.07 -3.97
N ASP A 61 -5.24 -7.69 -4.05
CA ASP A 61 -6.00 -7.81 -5.28
C ASP A 61 -5.39 -7.00 -6.44
N ASN A 62 -5.63 -7.48 -7.66
CA ASN A 62 -5.30 -6.73 -8.85
C ASN A 62 -6.08 -5.40 -8.95
N GLY A 63 -5.48 -4.44 -9.66
CA GLY A 63 -6.13 -3.16 -10.01
C GLY A 63 -6.13 -2.11 -8.90
N ILE A 64 -5.48 -2.35 -7.75
CA ILE A 64 -5.26 -1.32 -6.74
C ILE A 64 -4.26 -0.28 -7.27
N PRO A 65 -4.58 1.03 -7.22
CA PRO A 65 -3.70 2.09 -7.69
C PRO A 65 -2.56 2.35 -6.70
N ILE A 66 -1.43 1.65 -6.85
CA ILE A 66 -0.31 1.64 -5.89
C ILE A 66 0.21 3.03 -5.54
N LYS A 67 0.36 3.92 -6.53
CA LYS A 67 0.81 5.31 -6.27
C LYS A 67 -0.20 6.11 -5.44
N GLN A 68 -1.51 5.88 -5.60
CA GLN A 68 -2.54 6.51 -4.77
C GLN A 68 -2.55 5.90 -3.36
N LEU A 69 -2.45 4.57 -3.26
CA LEU A 69 -2.34 3.87 -1.97
C LEU A 69 -1.20 4.43 -1.11
N ILE A 70 -0.07 4.75 -1.75
CA ILE A 70 1.09 5.33 -1.06
C ILE A 70 0.90 6.82 -0.77
N GLY A 71 0.57 7.63 -1.79
CA GLY A 71 0.67 9.09 -1.73
C GLY A 71 -0.61 9.88 -1.44
N GLY A 72 -1.79 9.27 -1.48
CA GLY A 72 -3.05 9.91 -1.03
C GLY A 72 -3.56 11.11 -1.84
N LYS A 73 -3.54 11.08 -3.18
CA LYS A 73 -3.98 12.22 -4.03
C LYS A 73 -5.48 12.25 -4.39
N ASP A 74 -6.14 11.10 -4.43
CA ASP A 74 -7.57 10.92 -4.71
C ASP A 74 -8.19 10.07 -3.60
N PHE A 75 -9.52 9.90 -3.57
CA PHE A 75 -10.17 9.05 -2.56
C PHE A 75 -9.62 7.61 -2.62
N ILE A 76 -8.82 7.25 -1.61
CA ILE A 76 -8.41 5.89 -1.29
C ILE A 76 -8.26 5.76 0.24
N GLU A 77 -8.83 4.70 0.81
CA GLU A 77 -8.80 4.44 2.26
C GLU A 77 -8.69 2.93 2.53
N PRO A 78 -7.74 2.49 3.38
CA PRO A 78 -6.63 3.28 3.94
C PRO A 78 -5.59 3.72 2.89
N CYS A 79 -4.85 4.78 3.21
CA CYS A 79 -3.66 5.19 2.45
C CYS A 79 -2.45 5.36 3.38
N ILE A 80 -1.25 5.01 2.90
CA ILE A 80 -0.04 4.92 3.72
C ILE A 80 0.36 6.29 4.25
N SER A 81 0.31 7.33 3.41
CA SER A 81 0.63 8.69 3.85
C SER A 81 -0.25 9.15 5.02
N ASN A 82 -1.54 8.82 4.99
CA ASN A 82 -2.48 9.13 6.07
C ASN A 82 -2.20 8.27 7.31
N LEU A 83 -2.00 6.96 7.13
CA LEU A 83 -1.71 6.04 8.22
C LEU A 83 -0.47 6.45 9.01
N ILE A 84 0.57 6.97 8.33
CA ILE A 84 1.80 7.42 9.00
C ILE A 84 1.86 8.91 9.29
N ASN A 85 0.81 9.67 8.94
CA ASN A 85 0.76 11.13 9.04
C ASN A 85 2.00 11.82 8.43
N LYS A 86 2.44 11.34 7.26
CA LYS A 86 3.57 11.87 6.50
C LYS A 86 3.30 11.77 5.02
N LYS A 87 3.78 12.75 4.25
CA LYS A 87 3.72 12.69 2.80
C LYS A 87 4.67 11.61 2.29
N CYS A 88 4.16 10.62 1.58
CA CYS A 88 4.95 9.54 1.01
C CYS A 88 4.92 9.56 -0.52
N GLU A 89 6.01 9.12 -1.13
CA GLU A 89 6.07 8.80 -2.56
C GLU A 89 6.43 7.33 -2.78
N CYS A 90 5.80 6.77 -3.82
CA CYS A 90 6.21 5.50 -4.39
C CYS A 90 7.45 5.76 -5.25
N VAL A 91 8.62 5.31 -4.80
CA VAL A 91 9.86 5.42 -5.59
C VAL A 91 9.83 4.41 -6.73
N PHE A 92 9.52 3.15 -6.42
CA PHE A 92 9.25 2.09 -7.39
C PHE A 92 8.36 1.01 -6.76
N PHE A 93 7.73 0.21 -7.61
CA PHE A 93 7.07 -1.03 -7.22
C PHE A 93 7.34 -2.11 -8.26
N ASP A 94 7.32 -3.37 -7.81
CA ASP A 94 7.50 -4.56 -8.62
C ASP A 94 6.53 -5.67 -8.21
N ILE A 95 6.19 -6.54 -9.14
CA ILE A 95 5.29 -7.66 -8.94
C ILE A 95 6.14 -8.92 -8.74
N ASP A 96 6.40 -9.27 -7.47
CA ASP A 96 7.12 -10.49 -7.13
C ASP A 96 6.47 -11.78 -7.68
N ASP A 97 5.14 -11.84 -7.68
CA ASP A 97 4.37 -13.03 -8.08
C ASP A 97 2.93 -12.64 -8.48
N VAL A 98 2.33 -13.46 -9.34
CA VAL A 98 0.93 -13.34 -9.79
C VAL A 98 0.20 -14.64 -9.46
N ILE A 99 -0.66 -14.58 -8.44
CA ILE A 99 -1.48 -15.73 -8.03
C ILE A 99 -2.73 -15.79 -8.91
N LEU A 100 -2.82 -16.80 -9.76
CA LEU A 100 -4.00 -17.08 -10.58
C LEU A 100 -4.85 -18.15 -9.89
N MET A 101 -6.00 -17.77 -9.35
CA MET A 101 -7.00 -18.74 -8.90
C MET A 101 -7.85 -19.18 -10.09
N SER A 102 -7.64 -20.39 -10.59
CA SER A 102 -8.52 -21.00 -11.58
C SER A 102 -9.83 -21.45 -10.90
N ASN A 103 -10.95 -20.82 -11.25
CA ASN A 103 -12.26 -21.37 -10.92
C ASN A 103 -12.53 -22.57 -11.83
N THR A 104 -12.17 -23.78 -11.39
CA THR A 104 -12.79 -25.00 -11.93
C THR A 104 -14.24 -24.99 -11.50
N LYS A 105 -15.12 -24.52 -12.40
CA LYS A 105 -16.54 -24.85 -12.32
C LYS A 105 -16.66 -26.34 -12.60
N GLY A 106 -16.95 -27.12 -11.55
CA GLY A 106 -17.49 -28.48 -11.69
C GLY A 106 -18.90 -28.44 -12.24
#